data_AF-R9KP62-F1
#
_entry.id   AF-R9KP62-F1
#
_cell.length_a   1.000
_cell.length_b   1.000
_cell.length_c   1.000
_cell.angle_alpha   90.00
_cell.angle_beta   90.00
_cell.angle_gamma   90.00
#
_symmetry.space_group_name_H-M   'P 1'
#
loop_
_entity.id
_entity.type
_entity.pdbx_description
1 polymer ?
#
loop_
_entity_poly.entity_id
_entity_poly.type
_entity_poly.pdbx_seq_one_letter_code
_entity_poly.pdbx_strand_id
1 'polypeptide(L)' 'MFNDLILEKVFAHEEMQKIPIGCQSTAVHVFEEILEDILEENPYGSISDLFISTTADESISE' A
#
# COMPACT_ATOMS: atom_id res chain seq x y z
N MET A 1 -1.14 2.58 12.62
CA MET A 1 -1.13 1.12 12.84
C MET A 1 -2.37 0.50 12.21
N PHE A 2 -2.20 -0.51 11.37
CA PHE A 2 -3.29 -1.25 10.76
C PHE A 2 -4.08 -2.04 11.80
N ASN A 3 -5.35 -2.29 11.49
CA ASN A 3 -6.18 -3.20 12.27
C ASN A 3 -5.78 -4.67 11.98
N ASP A 4 -5.90 -5.52 12.99
CA ASP A 4 -5.61 -6.96 12.97
C ASP A 4 -6.18 -7.68 11.75
N LEU A 5 -7.41 -7.33 11.33
CA LEU A 5 -8.06 -7.94 10.17
C LEU A 5 -7.32 -7.64 8.85
N ILE A 6 -6.72 -6.45 8.72
CA ILE A 6 -5.92 -6.08 7.55
C ILE A 6 -4.55 -6.74 7.64
N LEU A 7 -3.93 -6.74 8.82
CA LEU A 7 -2.65 -7.42 9.05
C LEU A 7 -2.74 -8.90 8.72
N GLU A 8 -3.79 -9.60 9.19
CA GLU A 8 -4.02 -11.01 8.88
C GLU A 8 -4.09 -11.24 7.37
N LYS A 9 -4.82 -10.41 6.64
CA LYS A 9 -4.91 -10.49 5.17
C LYS A 9 -3.57 -10.23 4.48
N VAL A 10 -2.82 -9.24 4.95
CA VAL A 10 -1.50 -8.89 4.40
C VAL A 10 -0.52 -10.03 4.62
N PHE A 11 -0.42 -10.54 5.86
CA PHE A 11 0.48 -11.64 6.17
C PHE A 11 0.06 -12.93 5.49
N ALA A 12 -1.24 -13.24 5.37
CA ALA A 12 -1.71 -14.44 4.68
C ALA A 12 -1.51 -14.40 3.15
N HIS A 13 -1.15 -13.25 2.56
CA HIS A 13 -0.97 -13.11 1.12
C HIS A 13 0.26 -13.89 0.63
N GLU A 14 0.11 -14.61 -0.50
CA GLU A 14 1.16 -15.49 -1.02
C GLU A 14 2.48 -14.77 -1.30
N GLU A 15 2.44 -13.54 -1.82
CA GLU A 15 3.64 -12.72 -2.01
C GLU A 15 4.31 -12.33 -0.69
N MET A 16 3.53 -12.02 0.35
CA MET A 16 4.07 -11.67 1.66
C MET A 16 4.76 -12.87 2.31
N GLN A 17 4.22 -14.07 2.09
CA GLN A 17 4.81 -15.34 2.56
C GLN A 17 6.17 -15.66 1.91
N LYS A 18 6.51 -15.03 0.77
CA LYS A 18 7.85 -15.16 0.15
C LYS A 18 8.91 -14.34 0.88
N ILE A 19 8.50 -13.36 1.69
CA ILE A 19 9.42 -12.52 2.47
C ILE A 19 9.79 -13.26 3.76
N PRO A 20 11.08 -13.26 4.18
CA PRO A 20 11.47 -13.83 5.47
C PRO A 20 10.66 -13.22 6.62
N ILE A 21 10.21 -14.05 7.57
CA ILE A 21 9.26 -13.65 8.63
C ILE A 21 9.73 -12.39 9.38
N GLY A 22 11.02 -12.29 9.71
CA GLY A 22 11.58 -11.11 10.38
C GLY A 22 11.57 -9.83 9.53
N CYS A 23 11.49 -9.94 8.21
CA CYS A 23 11.42 -8.82 7.28
C CYS A 23 9.97 -8.46 6.90
N GLN A 24 9.00 -9.37 7.12
CA GLN A 24 7.60 -9.11 6.86
C GLN A 24 7.08 -7.95 7.72
N SER A 25 7.44 -7.90 9.01
CA SER A 25 7.04 -6.79 9.88
C SER A 25 7.66 -5.46 9.43
N THR A 26 8.92 -5.47 8.98
CA THR A 26 9.58 -4.28 8.43
C THR A 26 8.82 -3.73 7.23
N ALA A 27 8.40 -4.60 6.30
CA ALA A 27 7.63 -4.18 5.14
C ALA A 27 6.30 -3.54 5.54
N VAL A 28 5.56 -4.15 6.47
CA VAL A 28 4.30 -3.58 6.98
C VAL A 28 4.53 -2.21 7.61
N HIS A 29 5.53 -2.07 8.49
CA HIS A 29 5.80 -0.82 9.19
C HIS A 29 6.11 0.33 8.25
N VAL A 30 6.91 0.07 7.20
CA VAL A 30 7.20 1.10 6.18
C VAL A 30 5.92 1.57 5.48
N PHE A 31 5.01 0.66 5.13
CA PHE A 31 3.73 1.06 4.53
C PHE A 31 2.81 1.78 5.53
N GLU A 32 2.83 1.42 6.81
CA GLU A 32 2.10 2.15 7.86
C GLU A 32 2.58 3.60 7.96
N GLU A 33 3.89 3.83 8.07
CA GLU A 33 4.47 5.18 8.15
C GLU A 33 4.09 6.03 6.94
N ILE A 34 4.27 5.49 5.72
CA ILE A 34 3.95 6.23 4.49
C ILE A 34 2.46 6.60 4.42
N LEU A 35 1.56 5.68 4.80
CA LEU A 35 0.12 5.97 4.76
C LEU A 35 -0.31 6.94 5.86
N GLU A 36 0.33 6.91 7.03
CA GLU A 36 0.10 7.87 8.10
C GLU A 36 0.51 9.28 7.68
N ASP A 37 1.69 9.44 7.07
CA ASP A 37 2.17 10.72 6.53
C ASP A 37 1.17 11.31 5.51
N ILE A 38 0.67 10.47 4.61
CA ILE A 38 -0.31 10.91 3.59
C ILE A 38 -1.65 11.30 4.22
N LEU A 39 -2.09 10.59 5.25
CA LEU A 39 -3.32 10.92 5.97
C LEU A 39 -3.15 12.22 6.78
N GLU A 40 -1.96 12.49 7.31
CA GLU A 40 -1.64 13.75 7.98
C GLU A 40 -1.71 14.95 7.02
N GLU A 41 -1.18 14.79 5.80
CA GLU A 41 -1.24 15.82 4.76
C GLU A 41 -2.67 16.01 4.19
N ASN A 42 -3.41 14.92 4.01
CA ASN A 42 -4.77 14.93 3.49
C ASN A 42 -5.69 13.94 4.23
N PRO A 43 -6.35 14.37 5.33
CA PRO A 43 -7.15 13.48 6.18
C PRO A 43 -8.42 12.92 5.52
N TYR A 44 -8.80 13.46 4.36
CA TYR A 44 -9.94 12.98 3.56
C TYR A 44 -9.51 12.35 2.24
N GLY A 45 -8.20 12.13 2.04
CA GLY A 45 -7.66 11.46 0.86
C GLY A 45 -8.17 10.03 0.74
N SER A 46 -8.55 9.64 -0.47
CA SER A 46 -8.92 8.25 -0.75
C SER A 46 -7.67 7.43 -1.01
N ILE A 47 -7.69 6.15 -0.62
CA ILE A 47 -6.65 5.18 -1.03
C ILE A 47 -6.53 5.13 -2.56
N SER A 48 -7.63 5.41 -3.29
CA SER A 48 -7.61 5.49 -4.76
C SER A 48 -6.68 6.59 -5.28
N ASP A 49 -6.47 7.67 -4.54
CA ASP A 49 -5.61 8.79 -4.94
C ASP A 49 -4.12 8.41 -4.90
N LEU A 50 -3.77 7.33 -4.17
CA LEU A 50 -2.42 6.76 -4.13
C LEU A 50 -2.05 6.05 -5.44
N PHE A 51 -3.04 5.64 -6.21
CA PHE A 51 -2.83 4.92 -7.47
C PHE A 51 -2.98 5.90 -8.63
N ILE A 52 -1.91 6.07 -9.41
CA ILE A 52 -1.99 6.83 -10.65
C ILE A 52 -3.02 6.13 -11.56
N SER A 53 -4.00 6.86 -12.09
CA SER A 53 -4.88 6.29 -13.11
C SER A 53 -4.01 5.93 -14.32
N THR A 54 -3.78 4.63 -14.55
CA THR A 54 -3.26 4.11 -15.82
C THR A 54 -4.32 4.30 -16.92
N THR A 55 -4.57 5.55 -17.29
CA THR A 55 -5.31 5.95 -18.49
C THR A 55 -4.75 7.29 -18.97
N ALA A 56 -3.45 7.35 -19.25
CA ALA A 56 -2.84 8.51 -19.88
C ALA A 56 -1.56 8.17 -20.66
N ASP A 57 -1.47 6.99 -21.30
CA ASP A 57 -0.40 6.75 -22.30
C ASP A 57 -0.78 5.66 -23.31
N GLU A 58 -1.98 5.75 -23.90
CA GLU A 58 -2.30 5.01 -25.13
C GLU A 58 -3.09 5.92 -26.08
N SER A 59 -2.51 7.05 -26.50
CA SER A 59 -3.01 7.88 -27.61
C SER A 59 -1.94 8.83 -28.14
N ILE A 60 -0.87 8.31 -28.74
CA ILE A 60 -0.26 8.97 -29.90
C ILE A 60 0.01 7.87 -30.94
N SER A 61 -1.05 7.54 -31.69
CA SER A 61 -0.89 7.04 -33.06
C SER A 61 -0.95 8.26 -33.97
N GLU A 62 0.16 8.58 -34.65
CA GLU A 62 0.20 9.08 -36.03
C GLU A 62 1.58 8.83 -36.63
#